data_AF-B9GDL0-F1
#
_entry.id   AF-B9GDL0-F1
#
_cell.length_a   1.000
_cell.length_b   1.000
_cell.length_c   1.000
_cell.angle_alpha   90.00
_cell.angle_beta   90.00
_cell.angle_gamma   90.00
#
_symmetry.space_group_name_H-M   'P 1'
#
loop_
_entity.id
_entity.type
_entity.pdbx_description
1 polymer ?
#
loop_
_entity_poly.entity_id
_entity_poly.type
_entity_poly.pdbx_seq_one_letter_code
_entity_poly.pdbx_strand_id
1 'polypeptide(L)'
;MEMECCRGGLLPRGSTTALPDAAGGEAEEEEEDRLSALPDDILLPILAALRCARAAAHTSVLARRTELPCFDRTASIKIDVHFAGFTLPPAGVFPALETLHLENCFVDLGDMIPRCPRLRKLSIPFWNATAVTVRSPSLEEMEVYANFKITIDIVAPALKRLYLDARRGINTDAGGFTLSAPSVEDLTWNCECQAVSDSFGVRWRMWSLSFSSSCLDPHGIMQMQQMDNNGEAETAHSLSLSSSSQRRPRGGVLSLNLETNVMTGDSTRSFEQEIFRFQVTDNFSVLELDLKAQGHVYGAIVLHLLGICTSTQRLRVLLDEFLSQDSCFVSCRCDQPNNWRNQSISLTDLKEVEIRGFRGQNHEVDLLKVLLRCATVLERVTVRFSRKVTPSDCRCRELSGILEAYPSVKCSVYYLQSGKQVFICRQQ
;
A
#
# COMPACT_ATOMS: atom_id res chain seq x y z
N MET A 1 -27.33 3.54 16.48
CA MET A 1 -28.34 4.41 15.85
C MET A 1 -27.57 5.48 15.10
N GLU A 2 -27.26 5.21 13.84
CA GLU A 2 -26.56 6.12 12.93
C GLU A 2 -27.51 7.25 12.53
N MET A 3 -27.02 8.49 12.50
CA MET A 3 -27.74 9.58 11.85
C MET A 3 -26.98 9.96 10.58
N GLU A 4 -27.65 9.75 9.45
CA GLU A 4 -27.32 10.31 8.14
C GLU A 4 -27.18 11.83 8.25
N CYS A 5 -26.00 12.37 7.94
CA CYS A 5 -25.85 13.81 7.74
C CYS A 5 -24.89 14.07 6.59
N CYS A 6 -25.38 13.86 5.37
CA CYS A 6 -24.95 14.54 4.13
C CYS A 6 -25.83 14.07 2.95
N ARG A 7 -27.13 14.42 2.98
CA ARG A 7 -27.96 14.53 1.77
C ARG A 7 -28.38 15.98 1.61
N GLY A 8 -27.45 16.81 1.15
CA GLY A 8 -27.74 18.14 0.62
C GLY A 8 -27.42 18.13 -0.87
N GLY A 9 -28.44 17.94 -1.70
CA GLY A 9 -28.31 17.99 -3.15
C GLY A 9 -28.06 19.43 -3.62
N LEU A 10 -27.08 19.60 -4.50
CA LEU A 10 -26.98 20.79 -5.34
C LEU A 10 -28.00 20.65 -6.47
N LEU A 11 -29.03 21.49 -6.48
CA LEU A 11 -29.91 21.70 -7.64
C LEU A 11 -29.25 22.67 -8.65
N PRO A 12 -29.53 22.55 -9.95
CA PRO A 12 -28.75 23.19 -11.01
C PRO A 12 -29.14 24.66 -11.25
N ARG A 13 -28.14 25.50 -11.56
CA ARG A 13 -28.30 26.87 -12.06
C ARG A 13 -28.96 26.85 -13.46
N GLY A 14 -30.16 27.42 -13.56
CA GLY A 14 -30.81 27.75 -14.83
C GLY A 14 -30.51 29.18 -15.29
N SER A 15 -30.09 29.27 -16.56
CA SER A 15 -30.29 30.29 -17.59
C SER A 15 -30.50 31.78 -17.23
N THR A 16 -29.60 32.59 -17.78
CA THR A 16 -29.58 34.04 -17.95
C THR A 16 -30.79 34.61 -18.72
N THR A 17 -31.37 35.73 -18.25
CA THR A 17 -31.80 36.87 -19.12
C THR A 17 -32.10 38.15 -18.31
N ALA A 18 -31.40 39.24 -18.71
CA ALA A 18 -31.77 40.68 -18.74
C ALA A 18 -32.07 41.50 -17.45
N LEU A 19 -31.25 42.56 -17.28
CA LEU A 19 -31.34 43.82 -16.49
C LEU A 19 -32.56 44.72 -16.85
N PRO A 20 -32.87 45.89 -16.20
CA PRO A 20 -32.00 46.73 -15.35
C PRO A 20 -32.58 47.41 -14.07
N ASP A 21 -31.63 47.95 -13.29
CA ASP A 21 -31.63 49.15 -12.42
C ASP A 21 -32.63 49.34 -11.26
N ALA A 22 -32.10 49.23 -10.03
CA ALA A 22 -32.40 50.17 -8.96
C ALA A 22 -31.27 50.16 -7.90
N ALA A 23 -30.80 51.36 -7.56
CA ALA A 23 -29.77 51.62 -6.57
C ALA A 23 -30.15 51.12 -5.16
N GLY A 24 -29.22 50.43 -4.51
CA GLY A 24 -29.25 50.09 -3.09
C GLY A 24 -27.89 49.53 -2.70
N GLY A 25 -27.16 50.25 -1.84
CA GLY A 25 -25.88 49.77 -1.34
C GLY A 25 -26.09 48.52 -0.49
N GLU A 26 -25.49 47.42 -0.90
CA GLU A 26 -25.38 46.21 -0.08
C GLU A 26 -23.95 46.19 0.47
N ALA A 27 -23.86 46.39 1.78
CA ALA A 27 -22.65 46.11 2.54
C ALA A 27 -22.32 44.63 2.36
N GLU A 28 -21.06 44.34 2.02
CA GLU A 28 -20.50 43.01 2.18
C GLU A 28 -20.65 42.65 3.66
N GLU A 29 -21.62 41.78 3.99
CA GLU A 29 -21.65 41.11 5.28
C GLU A 29 -20.42 40.19 5.32
N GLU A 30 -19.32 40.72 5.86
CA GLU A 30 -18.26 39.91 6.43
C GLU A 30 -18.92 38.89 7.35
N GLU A 31 -18.83 37.61 7.01
CA GLU A 31 -19.30 36.51 7.83
C GLU A 31 -18.45 36.50 9.11
N GLU A 32 -18.88 37.30 10.09
CA GLU A 32 -18.14 37.62 11.30
C GLU A 32 -17.88 36.32 12.07
N ASP A 33 -16.60 36.03 12.28
CA ASP A 33 -16.14 34.80 12.88
C ASP A 33 -16.37 34.78 14.40
N ARG A 34 -17.59 34.40 14.79
CA ARG A 34 -18.09 34.53 16.18
C ARG A 34 -17.73 33.37 17.10
N LEU A 35 -17.10 32.32 16.58
CA LEU A 35 -16.70 31.16 17.37
C LEU A 35 -15.31 31.31 17.98
N SER A 36 -14.40 32.09 17.37
CA SER A 36 -13.06 32.36 17.89
C SER A 36 -13.04 33.25 19.15
N ALA A 37 -14.16 33.93 19.44
CA ALA A 37 -14.37 34.77 20.62
C ALA A 37 -14.83 34.01 21.88
N LEU A 38 -15.12 32.70 21.76
CA LEU A 38 -15.51 31.88 22.90
C LEU A 38 -14.30 31.52 23.78
N PRO A 39 -14.45 31.50 25.12
CA PRO A 39 -13.39 31.01 26.00
C PRO A 39 -13.22 29.48 25.86
N ASP A 40 -11.99 29.02 26.15
CA ASP A 40 -11.53 27.65 25.86
C ASP A 40 -12.38 26.55 26.54
N ASP A 41 -13.01 26.88 27.67
CA ASP A 41 -13.89 26.00 28.44
C ASP A 41 -15.21 25.67 27.72
N ILE A 42 -15.61 26.47 26.73
CA ILE A 42 -16.79 26.27 25.89
C ILE A 42 -16.39 25.80 24.49
N LEU A 43 -15.25 26.27 23.96
CA LEU A 43 -14.77 25.91 22.64
C LEU A 43 -14.34 24.42 22.58
N LEU A 44 -13.55 23.96 23.54
CA LEU A 44 -12.99 22.60 23.53
C LEU A 44 -14.06 21.49 23.59
N PRO A 45 -15.14 21.60 24.39
CA PRO A 45 -16.25 20.64 24.35
C PRO A 45 -17.02 20.64 23.02
N ILE A 46 -17.18 21.79 22.37
CA ILE A 46 -17.87 21.89 21.07
C ILE A 46 -17.03 21.20 19.99
N LEU A 47 -15.72 21.45 19.97
CA LEU A 47 -14.77 20.78 19.06
C LEU A 47 -14.75 19.27 19.28
N ALA A 48 -14.76 18.82 20.55
CA ALA A 48 -14.83 17.42 20.92
C ALA A 48 -16.18 16.76 20.56
N ALA A 49 -17.27 17.54 20.51
CA ALA A 49 -18.60 17.06 20.13
C ALA A 49 -18.84 16.99 18.62
N LEU A 50 -18.01 17.67 17.81
CA LEU A 50 -18.04 17.59 16.35
C LEU A 50 -17.50 16.23 15.89
N ARG A 51 -18.38 15.24 15.81
CA ARG A 51 -18.10 13.89 15.26
C ARG A 51 -17.84 13.87 13.74
N CYS A 52 -17.68 15.04 13.11
CA CYS A 52 -17.46 15.20 11.68
C CYS A 52 -16.12 15.89 11.44
N ALA A 53 -15.18 15.17 10.81
CA ALA A 53 -13.82 15.64 10.62
C ALA A 53 -13.70 16.83 9.62
N ARG A 54 -14.71 17.03 8.75
CA ARG A 54 -14.84 18.25 7.91
C ARG A 54 -15.15 19.47 8.76
N ALA A 55 -16.01 19.32 9.77
CA ALA A 55 -16.28 20.40 10.72
C ALA A 55 -15.06 20.67 11.61
N ALA A 56 -14.32 19.63 12.02
CA ALA A 56 -13.06 19.77 12.79
C ALA A 56 -11.93 20.49 12.02
N ALA A 57 -11.82 20.26 10.70
CA ALA A 57 -10.87 20.99 9.84
C ALA A 57 -11.31 22.44 9.59
N HIS A 58 -12.62 22.71 9.52
CA HIS A 58 -13.13 24.09 9.48
C HIS A 58 -12.97 24.79 10.83
N THR A 59 -13.07 24.08 11.95
CA THR A 59 -12.87 24.65 13.28
C THR A 59 -11.41 24.72 13.74
N SER A 60 -10.45 24.06 13.06
CA SER A 60 -9.02 24.33 13.28
C SER A 60 -8.57 25.67 12.70
N VAL A 61 -9.34 26.23 11.75
CA VAL A 61 -9.24 27.65 11.36
C VAL A 61 -9.68 28.55 12.51
N LEU A 62 -10.60 28.07 13.36
CA LEU A 62 -11.22 28.79 14.47
C LEU A 62 -10.50 28.61 15.82
N ALA A 63 -9.61 27.62 15.93
CA ALA A 63 -8.82 27.37 17.14
C ALA A 63 -7.66 28.36 17.24
N ARG A 64 -7.40 28.89 18.45
CA ARG A 64 -6.25 29.74 18.74
C ARG A 64 -4.96 29.09 18.24
N ARG A 65 -4.32 29.70 17.25
CA ARG A 65 -3.03 29.24 16.75
C ARG A 65 -1.93 29.65 17.71
N THR A 66 -1.15 28.68 18.17
CA THR A 66 -0.03 28.94 19.07
C THR A 66 1.24 29.08 18.25
N GLU A 67 2.03 30.12 18.50
CA GLU A 67 3.33 30.27 17.84
C GLU A 67 4.30 29.20 18.32
N LEU A 68 4.95 28.50 17.38
CA LEU A 68 5.99 27.55 17.69
C LEU A 68 7.32 28.29 17.96
N PRO A 69 7.95 28.16 19.14
CA PRO A 69 9.23 28.81 19.41
C PRO A 69 10.34 28.34 18.45
N CYS A 70 11.24 29.24 18.07
CA CYS A 70 12.47 28.88 17.34
C CYS A 70 13.41 28.11 18.27
N PHE A 71 13.38 26.78 18.19
CA PHE A 71 14.24 25.93 19.00
C PHE A 71 15.63 25.75 18.36
N ASP A 72 16.47 26.79 18.43
CA ASP A 72 17.73 26.90 17.65
C ASP A 72 18.72 25.74 17.79
N ARG A 73 18.72 25.03 18.93
CA ARG A 73 19.62 23.90 19.21
C ARG A 73 18.95 22.53 19.17
N THR A 74 17.64 22.50 18.93
CA THR A 74 16.86 21.27 19.06
C THR A 74 16.96 20.45 17.79
N ALA A 75 17.48 19.24 17.93
CA ALA A 75 17.60 18.28 16.82
C ALA A 75 16.34 17.44 16.60
N SER A 76 15.45 17.36 17.59
CA SER A 76 14.23 16.56 17.52
C SER A 76 13.04 17.28 18.14
N ILE A 77 11.97 17.41 17.36
CA ILE A 77 10.69 17.95 17.84
C ILE A 77 9.62 16.88 17.62
N LYS A 78 8.97 16.47 18.71
CA LYS A 78 7.72 15.70 18.69
C LYS A 78 6.60 16.58 19.23
N ILE A 79 5.55 16.75 18.44
CA ILE A 79 4.33 17.46 18.83
C ILE A 79 3.18 16.46 18.76
N ASP A 80 2.49 16.27 19.88
CA ASP A 80 1.26 15.49 19.99
C ASP A 80 0.26 16.29 20.82
N VAL A 81 -0.50 17.15 20.14
CA VAL A 81 -1.46 18.05 20.80
C VAL A 81 -2.74 18.06 19.99
N HIS A 82 -3.79 17.45 20.53
CA HIS A 82 -5.04 17.21 19.84
C HIS A 82 -5.73 18.51 19.43
N PHE A 83 -6.00 18.63 18.13
CA PHE A 83 -6.73 19.75 17.52
C PHE A 83 -6.06 21.12 17.66
N ALA A 84 -4.76 21.17 18.02
CA ALA A 84 -4.02 22.42 18.11
C ALA A 84 -3.45 22.85 16.75
N GLY A 85 -3.69 24.12 16.38
CA GLY A 85 -3.04 24.76 15.25
C GLY A 85 -1.76 25.47 15.69
N PHE A 86 -0.66 25.28 14.97
CA PHE A 86 0.58 26.00 15.21
C PHE A 86 0.88 26.95 14.05
N THR A 87 1.27 28.18 14.38
CA THR A 87 1.88 29.12 13.45
C THR A 87 3.39 29.14 13.65
N LEU A 88 4.10 29.41 12.57
CA LEU A 88 5.53 29.63 12.65
C LEU A 88 5.80 31.11 12.92
N PRO A 89 6.87 31.44 13.65
CA PRO A 89 7.23 32.81 13.92
C PRO A 89 7.57 33.55 12.61
N PRO A 90 7.32 34.87 12.51
CA PRO A 90 7.51 35.62 11.27
C PRO A 90 8.91 35.47 10.67
N ALA A 91 9.93 35.47 11.54
CA ALA A 91 11.32 35.16 11.21
C ALA A 91 11.81 34.05 12.13
N GLY A 92 12.55 33.09 11.58
CA GLY A 92 13.05 31.95 12.36
C GLY A 92 13.30 30.73 11.50
N VAL A 93 14.42 30.07 11.78
CA VAL A 93 14.80 28.77 11.19
C VAL A 93 14.99 27.77 12.32
N PHE A 94 14.91 26.48 11.99
CA PHE A 94 15.22 25.38 12.88
C PHE A 94 16.55 24.76 12.43
N PRO A 95 17.70 25.41 12.69
CA PRO A 95 18.95 25.11 12.00
C PRO A 95 19.56 23.76 12.41
N ALA A 96 19.22 23.28 13.61
CA ALA A 96 19.68 22.00 14.14
C ALA A 96 18.68 20.86 13.95
N LEU A 97 17.45 21.14 13.50
CA LEU A 97 16.37 20.16 13.51
C LEU A 97 16.58 19.07 12.46
N GLU A 98 16.75 17.84 12.93
CA GLU A 98 16.95 16.65 12.10
C GLU A 98 15.70 15.78 12.04
N THR A 99 14.87 15.75 13.09
CA THR A 99 13.67 14.93 13.13
C THR A 99 12.44 15.73 13.56
N LEU A 100 11.37 15.62 12.79
CA LEU A 100 10.09 16.24 13.06
C LEU A 100 8.98 15.19 13.08
N HIS A 101 8.25 15.11 14.18
CA HIS A 101 7.08 14.26 14.33
C HIS A 101 5.87 15.10 14.71
N LEU A 102 4.81 15.02 13.89
CA LEU A 102 3.59 15.80 14.02
C LEU A 102 2.40 14.86 14.15
N GLU A 103 1.89 14.75 15.36
CA GLU A 103 0.79 13.87 15.75
C GLU A 103 -0.37 14.75 16.27
N ASN A 104 -1.58 14.46 15.82
CA ASN A 104 -2.83 15.12 16.25
C ASN A 104 -2.88 16.67 16.16
N CYS A 105 -1.93 17.32 15.46
CA CYS A 105 -1.78 18.77 15.36
C CYS A 105 -1.82 19.26 13.90
N PHE A 106 -2.02 20.58 13.73
CA PHE A 106 -2.03 21.24 12.41
C PHE A 106 -0.85 22.19 12.28
N VAL A 107 0.00 21.94 11.28
CA VAL A 107 1.11 22.83 10.90
C VAL A 107 1.16 22.92 9.38
N ASP A 108 1.38 24.11 8.85
CA ASP A 108 1.62 24.28 7.41
C ASP A 108 3.01 23.76 7.04
N LEU A 109 3.06 22.60 6.36
CA LEU A 109 4.31 21.99 5.90
C LEU A 109 5.01 22.85 4.83
N GLY A 110 4.24 23.59 4.03
CA GLY A 110 4.77 24.49 3.01
C GLY A 110 5.61 25.60 3.61
N ASP A 111 5.26 26.06 4.81
CA ASP A 111 6.03 27.07 5.55
C ASP A 111 7.09 26.47 6.49
N MET A 112 6.80 25.31 7.10
CA MET A 112 7.68 24.71 8.11
C MET A 112 8.91 24.06 7.49
N ILE A 113 8.73 23.27 6.43
CA ILE A 113 9.82 22.45 5.87
C ILE A 113 10.95 23.31 5.30
N PRO A 114 10.70 24.43 4.58
CA PRO A 114 11.78 25.31 4.10
C PRO A 114 12.63 25.93 5.22
N ARG A 115 12.12 25.99 6.46
CA ARG A 115 12.83 26.53 7.63
C ARG A 115 13.71 25.48 8.33
N CYS A 116 13.67 24.21 7.89
CA CYS A 116 14.36 23.09 8.52
C CYS A 116 15.47 22.51 7.60
N PRO A 117 16.62 23.20 7.43
CA PRO A 117 17.62 22.87 6.40
C PRO A 117 18.38 21.56 6.66
N ARG A 118 18.27 20.97 7.86
CA ARG A 118 18.90 19.70 8.25
C ARG A 118 17.90 18.59 8.48
N LEU A 119 16.63 18.78 8.12
CA LEU A 119 15.59 17.80 8.37
C LEU A 119 15.88 16.52 7.61
N ARG A 120 16.09 15.43 8.35
CA ARG A 120 16.34 14.07 7.84
C ARG A 120 15.11 13.19 7.94
N LYS A 121 14.28 13.38 8.97
CA LYS A 121 13.09 12.54 9.21
C LYS A 121 11.84 13.36 9.45
N LEU A 122 10.78 13.06 8.70
CA LEU A 122 9.43 13.60 8.87
C LEU A 122 8.44 12.46 9.11
N SER A 123 7.70 12.50 10.21
CA SER A 123 6.68 11.49 10.53
C SER A 123 5.37 12.16 10.94
N ILE A 124 4.30 11.79 10.25
CA ILE A 124 2.97 12.39 10.37
C ILE A 124 1.92 11.25 10.44
N PRO A 125 1.70 10.66 11.63
CA PRO A 125 0.76 9.54 11.80
C PRO A 125 -0.71 9.91 11.56
N PHE A 126 -1.05 11.20 11.56
CA PHE A 126 -2.44 11.65 11.35
C PHE A 126 -2.49 12.92 10.48
N TRP A 127 -2.48 12.74 9.16
CA TRP A 127 -2.61 13.85 8.21
C TRP A 127 -4.09 14.13 7.86
N ASN A 128 -4.52 15.36 8.15
CA ASN A 128 -5.91 15.80 8.01
C ASN A 128 -6.13 16.90 6.96
N ALA A 129 -5.09 17.33 6.23
CA ALA A 129 -5.23 18.32 5.16
C ALA A 129 -5.38 17.67 3.78
N THR A 130 -5.83 18.45 2.80
CA THR A 130 -6.13 17.99 1.43
C THR A 130 -4.92 17.91 0.51
N ALA A 131 -3.75 18.42 0.93
CA ALA A 131 -2.53 18.45 0.12
C ALA A 131 -1.31 18.16 0.97
N VAL A 132 -0.42 17.26 0.53
CA VAL A 132 0.88 17.01 1.14
C VAL A 132 1.95 17.62 0.24
N THR A 133 2.47 18.80 0.63
CA THR A 133 3.52 19.51 -0.11
C THR A 133 4.82 19.48 0.70
N VAL A 134 5.84 18.80 0.17
CA VAL A 134 7.14 18.64 0.81
C VAL A 134 8.25 18.97 -0.17
N ARG A 135 9.06 19.98 0.16
CA ARG A 135 10.24 20.36 -0.61
C ARG A 135 11.44 20.43 0.32
N SER A 136 12.22 19.35 0.39
CA SER A 136 13.36 19.25 1.31
C SER A 136 14.54 18.51 0.67
N PRO A 137 15.70 19.17 0.49
CA PRO A 137 16.88 18.54 -0.09
C PRO A 137 17.58 17.56 0.86
N SER A 138 17.37 17.67 2.18
CA SER A 138 18.04 16.87 3.21
C SER A 138 17.22 15.69 3.74
N LEU A 139 15.94 15.61 3.35
CA LEU A 139 15.01 14.61 3.90
C LEU A 139 15.39 13.21 3.42
N GLU A 140 15.66 12.31 4.37
CA GLU A 140 16.06 10.92 4.13
C GLU A 140 14.88 9.94 4.40
N GLU A 141 13.98 10.28 5.32
CA GLU A 141 12.84 9.47 5.72
C GLU A 141 11.56 10.30 5.81
N MET A 142 10.48 9.80 5.20
CA MET A 142 9.16 10.41 5.27
C MET A 142 8.08 9.37 5.52
N GLU A 143 7.20 9.65 6.46
CA GLU A 143 6.04 8.81 6.80
C GLU A 143 4.79 9.69 6.96
N VAL A 144 3.75 9.41 6.17
CA VAL A 144 2.48 10.15 6.23
C VAL A 144 1.29 9.20 6.13
N TYR A 145 0.30 9.38 7.01
CA TYR A 145 -0.97 8.64 6.96
C TYR A 145 -2.12 9.62 6.73
N ALA A 146 -2.71 9.59 5.55
CA ALA A 146 -3.78 10.50 5.15
C ALA A 146 -5.17 9.94 5.49
N ASN A 147 -5.95 10.75 6.22
CA ASN A 147 -7.32 10.41 6.60
C ASN A 147 -8.37 10.84 5.56
N PHE A 148 -7.95 11.52 4.49
CA PHE A 148 -8.83 12.04 3.43
C PHE A 148 -8.20 11.83 2.05
N LYS A 149 -8.96 12.20 1.01
CA LYS A 149 -8.38 12.33 -0.32
C LYS A 149 -7.37 13.47 -0.35
N ILE A 150 -6.15 13.16 -0.80
CA ILE A 150 -5.05 14.13 -0.81
C ILE A 150 -4.51 14.39 -2.22
N THR A 151 -3.91 15.55 -2.42
CA THR A 151 -2.91 15.78 -3.47
C THR A 151 -1.50 15.59 -2.89
N ILE A 152 -0.55 15.19 -3.72
CA ILE A 152 0.83 14.93 -3.31
C ILE A 152 1.78 15.75 -4.19
N ASP A 153 2.67 16.53 -3.57
CA ASP A 153 3.78 17.22 -4.22
C ASP A 153 5.03 17.06 -3.35
N ILE A 154 5.88 16.10 -3.71
CA ILE A 154 7.07 15.76 -2.94
C ILE A 154 8.30 15.94 -3.84
N VAL A 155 9.18 16.85 -3.45
CA VAL A 155 10.51 17.05 -4.03
C VAL A 155 11.55 16.84 -2.93
N ALA A 156 12.13 15.65 -2.90
CA ALA A 156 13.07 15.23 -1.86
C ALA A 156 14.18 14.35 -2.48
N PRO A 157 15.25 14.95 -3.03
CA PRO A 157 16.29 14.22 -3.76
C PRO A 157 17.11 13.24 -2.90
N ALA A 158 17.23 13.49 -1.59
CA ALA A 158 17.95 12.63 -0.66
C ALA A 158 17.06 11.55 0.00
N LEU A 159 15.78 11.46 -0.38
CA LEU A 159 14.81 10.58 0.27
C LEU A 159 15.11 9.11 -0.04
N LYS A 160 15.37 8.33 1.02
CA LYS A 160 15.66 6.90 0.94
C LYS A 160 14.45 6.05 1.32
N ARG A 161 13.68 6.50 2.31
CA ARG A 161 12.50 5.77 2.82
C ARG A 161 11.24 6.63 2.72
N LEU A 162 10.24 6.13 2.02
CA LEU A 162 8.94 6.79 1.86
C LEU A 162 7.82 5.83 2.27
N TYR A 163 7.06 6.20 3.29
CA TYR A 163 5.81 5.57 3.65
C TYR A 163 4.66 6.56 3.46
N LEU A 164 3.68 6.18 2.67
CA LEU A 164 2.49 6.99 2.42
C LEU A 164 1.25 6.09 2.46
N ASP A 165 0.31 6.41 3.34
CA ASP A 165 -1.02 5.80 3.36
C ASP A 165 -2.06 6.79 2.85
N ALA A 166 -2.69 6.47 1.73
CA ALA A 166 -3.75 7.24 1.09
C ALA A 166 -4.92 6.32 0.71
N ARG A 167 -5.31 5.37 1.58
CA ARG A 167 -6.44 4.44 1.34
C ARG A 167 -7.77 5.13 1.06
N ARG A 168 -7.93 6.41 1.40
CA ARG A 168 -9.12 7.21 1.11
C ARG A 168 -9.13 7.78 -0.32
N GLY A 169 -8.03 7.65 -1.05
CA GLY A 169 -7.86 8.05 -2.45
C GLY A 169 -6.93 9.25 -2.65
N ILE A 170 -6.57 9.50 -3.91
CA ILE A 170 -5.86 10.72 -4.34
C ILE A 170 -6.83 11.58 -5.15
N ASN A 171 -6.72 12.90 -5.04
CA ASN A 171 -7.45 13.82 -5.91
C ASN A 171 -6.97 13.68 -7.37
N THR A 172 -7.91 13.45 -8.29
CA THR A 172 -7.62 13.08 -9.68
C THR A 172 -7.59 14.27 -10.64
N ASP A 173 -7.92 15.46 -10.17
CA ASP A 173 -7.90 16.67 -10.98
C ASP A 173 -6.45 17.01 -11.37
N ALA A 174 -6.27 17.54 -12.58
CA ALA A 174 -4.99 17.65 -13.28
C ALA A 174 -3.83 18.13 -12.39
N GLY A 175 -2.90 17.23 -12.07
CA GLY A 175 -1.68 17.54 -11.29
C GLY A 175 -1.69 17.08 -9.82
N GLY A 176 -2.71 16.35 -9.36
CA GLY A 176 -2.83 15.91 -7.95
C GLY A 176 -1.73 14.98 -7.40
N PHE A 177 -0.71 14.64 -8.19
CA PHE A 177 0.45 13.88 -7.72
C PHE A 177 1.72 14.21 -8.49
N THR A 178 2.76 14.61 -7.76
CA THR A 178 4.13 14.76 -8.26
C THR A 178 5.09 14.23 -7.20
N LEU A 179 5.99 13.34 -7.61
CA LEU A 179 7.02 12.77 -6.75
C LEU A 179 8.35 12.84 -7.48
N SER A 180 9.29 13.58 -6.92
CA SER A 180 10.68 13.67 -7.34
C SER A 180 11.57 13.23 -6.19
N ALA A 181 11.84 11.93 -6.15
CA ALA A 181 12.63 11.28 -5.11
C ALA A 181 13.48 10.14 -5.73
N PRO A 182 14.53 10.47 -6.50
CA PRO A 182 15.33 9.50 -7.26
C PRO A 182 16.16 8.53 -6.39
N SER A 183 16.37 8.84 -5.11
CA SER A 183 17.18 8.03 -4.20
C SER A 183 16.36 7.05 -3.35
N VAL A 184 15.05 6.87 -3.65
CA VAL A 184 14.18 6.02 -2.84
C VAL A 184 14.59 4.55 -2.97
N GLU A 185 14.98 4.00 -1.83
CA GLU A 185 15.42 2.62 -1.67
C GLU A 185 14.31 1.75 -1.08
N ASP A 186 13.47 2.31 -0.20
CA ASP A 186 12.31 1.66 0.40
C ASP A 186 11.06 2.54 0.24
N LEU A 187 10.03 1.98 -0.37
CA LEU A 187 8.74 2.64 -0.62
C LEU A 187 7.63 1.75 -0.08
N THR A 188 6.70 2.32 0.68
CA THR A 188 5.40 1.73 0.96
C THR A 188 4.33 2.74 0.60
N TRP A 189 3.43 2.33 -0.28
CA TRP A 189 2.35 3.14 -0.82
C TRP A 189 1.04 2.37 -0.65
N ASN A 190 0.26 2.76 0.36
CA ASN A 190 -1.07 2.18 0.56
C ASN A 190 -2.10 3.03 -0.15
N CYS A 191 -2.60 2.54 -1.27
CA CYS A 191 -3.69 3.16 -2.00
C CYS A 191 -4.67 2.11 -2.48
N GLU A 192 -5.89 2.54 -2.73
CA GLU A 192 -6.86 1.72 -3.45
C GLU A 192 -6.73 1.99 -4.96
N CYS A 193 -6.41 0.96 -5.74
CA CYS A 193 -6.61 0.95 -7.19
C CYS A 193 -7.33 -0.32 -7.65
N GLN A 194 -8.05 -0.26 -8.77
CA GLN A 194 -8.87 -1.37 -9.27
C GLN A 194 -8.46 -1.77 -10.68
N ALA A 195 -8.65 -3.06 -11.00
CA ALA A 195 -8.62 -3.50 -12.38
C ALA A 195 -9.71 -2.76 -13.17
N VAL A 196 -9.34 -2.12 -14.29
CA VAL A 196 -10.22 -1.30 -15.13
C VAL A 196 -11.32 -2.12 -15.81
N SER A 197 -11.18 -3.45 -15.84
CA SER A 197 -12.12 -4.36 -16.48
C SER A 197 -12.32 -5.62 -15.66
N ASP A 198 -13.48 -6.25 -15.85
CA ASP A 198 -13.76 -7.61 -15.37
C ASP A 198 -13.01 -8.69 -16.19
N SER A 199 -11.90 -8.33 -16.86
CA SER A 199 -11.09 -9.22 -17.71
C SER A 199 -10.41 -10.35 -16.94
N PHE A 200 -10.45 -10.29 -15.60
CA PHE A 200 -9.98 -11.32 -14.68
C PHE A 200 -11.14 -12.08 -14.01
N GLY A 201 -12.34 -11.98 -14.57
CA GLY A 201 -13.58 -12.62 -14.10
C GLY A 201 -14.19 -12.04 -12.82
N VAL A 202 -13.35 -11.49 -11.93
CA VAL A 202 -13.74 -10.71 -10.76
C VAL A 202 -12.93 -9.42 -10.68
N ARG A 203 -13.49 -8.43 -9.98
CA ARG A 203 -12.80 -7.16 -9.74
C ARG A 203 -11.74 -7.34 -8.67
N TRP A 204 -10.48 -7.28 -9.09
CA TRP A 204 -9.33 -7.21 -8.21
C TRP A 204 -9.05 -5.78 -7.79
N ARG A 205 -8.67 -5.60 -6.53
CA ARG A 205 -8.11 -4.34 -6.02
C ARG A 205 -6.76 -4.58 -5.41
N MET A 206 -5.91 -3.57 -5.54
CA MET A 206 -4.66 -3.48 -4.82
C MET A 206 -4.83 -2.42 -3.73
N TRP A 207 -4.38 -2.74 -2.52
CA TRP A 207 -4.45 -1.85 -1.35
C TRP A 207 -3.10 -1.33 -0.90
N SER A 208 -2.04 -2.01 -1.33
CA SER A 208 -0.68 -1.71 -0.95
C SER A 208 0.26 -2.13 -2.08
N LEU A 209 1.15 -1.20 -2.41
CA LEU A 209 2.32 -1.42 -3.23
C LEU A 209 3.52 -1.08 -2.35
N SER A 210 4.44 -2.02 -2.21
CA SER A 210 5.71 -1.76 -1.55
C SER A 210 6.88 -2.18 -2.43
N PHE A 211 7.94 -1.39 -2.38
CA PHE A 211 9.19 -1.69 -3.03
C PHE A 211 10.31 -1.59 -2.00
N SER A 212 11.20 -2.58 -1.99
CA SER A 212 12.46 -2.49 -1.25
C SER A 212 13.60 -2.91 -2.15
N SER A 213 14.59 -2.03 -2.29
CA SER A 213 15.87 -2.32 -2.95
C SER A 213 16.70 -3.33 -2.16
N SER A 214 16.42 -3.48 -0.85
CA SER A 214 17.07 -4.45 0.00
C SER A 214 16.35 -5.79 -0.07
N CYS A 215 17.06 -6.84 -0.49
CA CYS A 215 16.57 -8.22 -0.41
C CYS A 215 16.68 -8.78 1.02
N LEU A 216 16.23 -8.02 2.02
CA LEU A 216 16.15 -8.53 3.39
C LEU A 216 14.98 -9.52 3.46
N ASP A 217 15.30 -10.78 3.76
CA ASP A 217 14.30 -11.82 3.97
C ASP A 217 13.23 -11.32 4.98
N PRO A 218 11.91 -11.38 4.67
CA PRO A 218 10.84 -10.78 5.49
C PRO A 218 10.62 -11.40 6.88
N HIS A 219 11.58 -12.13 7.44
CA HIS A 219 11.47 -12.64 8.82
C HIS A 219 11.79 -11.58 9.89
N GLY A 220 12.08 -10.34 9.51
CA GLY A 220 12.39 -9.25 10.43
C GLY A 220 11.32 -8.17 10.64
N ILE A 221 10.28 -8.08 9.80
CA ILE A 221 9.33 -6.94 9.84
C ILE A 221 7.88 -7.43 9.67
N MET A 222 7.36 -8.13 10.69
CA MET A 222 5.95 -8.14 11.07
C MET A 222 5.83 -8.87 12.42
N GLN A 223 6.19 -8.17 13.50
CA GLN A 223 5.56 -8.41 14.79
C GLN A 223 4.65 -7.21 15.05
N MET A 224 3.39 -7.34 14.64
CA MET A 224 2.34 -6.63 15.34
C MET A 224 2.30 -7.19 16.76
N GLN A 225 2.42 -6.28 17.73
CA GLN A 225 2.21 -6.55 19.14
C GLN A 225 0.84 -7.21 19.34
N GLN A 226 0.85 -8.48 19.70
CA GLN A 226 -0.18 -9.06 20.57
C GLN A 226 0.53 -9.44 21.86
N MET A 227 0.21 -8.71 22.92
CA MET A 227 0.50 -9.15 24.29
C MET A 227 -0.39 -10.36 24.55
N ASP A 228 0.21 -11.54 24.61
CA ASP A 228 -0.34 -12.64 25.40
C ASP A 228 0.74 -13.08 26.39
N ASN A 229 0.49 -12.72 27.65
CA ASN A 229 1.17 -13.28 28.80
C ASN A 229 0.79 -14.76 28.92
N ASN A 230 1.77 -15.66 28.85
CA ASN A 230 2.13 -16.56 29.95
C ASN A 230 3.22 -17.52 29.48
N GLY A 231 4.20 -17.70 30.36
CA GLY A 231 5.45 -18.40 30.06
C GLY A 231 5.29 -19.90 29.93
N GLU A 232 6.18 -20.47 29.12
CA GLU A 232 7.01 -21.62 29.50
C GLU A 232 8.22 -21.64 28.55
N ALA A 233 9.40 -21.60 29.15
CA ALA A 233 10.67 -21.62 28.44
C ALA A 233 11.01 -23.06 28.11
N GLU A 234 11.31 -23.39 26.85
CA GLU A 234 12.07 -24.62 26.55
C GLU A 234 12.80 -24.56 25.20
N THR A 235 14.13 -24.41 25.32
CA THR A 235 15.23 -24.89 24.46
C THR A 235 15.21 -24.58 22.95
N ALA A 236 15.86 -23.47 22.59
CA ALA A 236 16.38 -23.22 21.26
C ALA A 236 17.61 -24.11 20.98
N HIS A 237 17.45 -25.18 20.20
CA HIS A 237 18.58 -25.84 19.56
C HIS A 237 18.89 -25.16 18.22
N SER A 238 19.98 -24.40 18.24
CA SER A 238 20.71 -23.93 17.07
C SER A 238 21.05 -25.10 16.13
N LEU A 239 20.55 -25.05 14.90
CA LEU A 239 21.14 -25.77 13.79
C LEU A 239 21.45 -24.76 12.68
N SER A 240 22.73 -24.41 12.65
CA SER A 240 23.40 -23.67 11.59
C SER A 240 23.25 -24.42 10.27
N LEU A 241 22.56 -23.82 9.29
CA LEU A 241 22.61 -24.30 7.91
C LEU A 241 23.69 -23.52 7.16
N SER A 242 24.74 -24.25 6.87
CA SER A 242 25.87 -23.90 6.03
C SER A 242 25.47 -23.25 4.71
N SER A 243 26.15 -22.15 4.43
CA SER A 243 26.20 -21.40 3.19
C SER A 243 26.43 -22.27 1.95
N SER A 244 25.42 -22.34 1.08
CA SER A 244 25.64 -22.53 -0.36
C SER A 244 25.58 -21.16 -1.03
N SER A 245 26.74 -20.69 -1.47
CA SER A 245 26.89 -19.49 -2.28
C SER A 245 26.33 -19.76 -3.69
N GLN A 246 25.02 -19.69 -3.83
CA GLN A 246 24.38 -19.48 -5.14
C GLN A 246 24.01 -18.01 -5.23
N ARG A 247 24.59 -17.34 -6.23
CA ARG A 247 24.44 -15.91 -6.51
C ARG A 247 22.96 -15.52 -6.46
N ARG A 248 22.53 -14.90 -5.35
CA ARG A 248 21.19 -14.33 -5.21
C ARG A 248 21.06 -13.17 -6.21
N PRO A 249 19.93 -13.03 -6.93
CA PRO A 249 19.74 -11.88 -7.81
C PRO A 249 19.78 -10.61 -6.96
N ARG A 250 20.67 -9.68 -7.34
CA ARG A 250 20.88 -8.37 -6.69
C ARG A 250 19.75 -7.37 -7.03
N GLY A 251 18.49 -7.81 -7.04
CA GLY A 251 17.37 -6.94 -7.42
C GLY A 251 16.42 -6.73 -6.25
N GLY A 252 15.78 -5.55 -6.23
CA GLY A 252 14.75 -5.23 -5.26
C GLY A 252 13.55 -6.18 -5.32
N VAL A 253 12.65 -6.01 -4.35
CA VAL A 253 11.39 -6.73 -4.20
C VAL A 253 10.25 -5.73 -4.40
N LEU A 254 9.38 -5.99 -5.37
CA LEU A 254 8.07 -5.34 -5.50
C LEU A 254 7.01 -6.26 -4.89
N SER A 255 6.35 -5.82 -3.84
CA SER A 255 5.27 -6.56 -3.17
C SER A 255 3.94 -5.86 -3.40
N LEU A 256 2.95 -6.61 -3.86
CA LEU A 256 1.60 -6.13 -4.16
C LEU A 256 0.59 -6.91 -3.32
N ASN A 257 -0.24 -6.21 -2.54
CA ASN A 257 -1.35 -6.82 -1.80
C ASN A 257 -2.63 -6.67 -2.62
N LEU A 258 -3.22 -7.79 -3.04
CA LEU A 258 -4.44 -7.83 -3.84
C LEU A 258 -5.58 -8.60 -3.17
N GLU A 259 -6.80 -8.10 -3.31
CA GLU A 259 -8.01 -8.71 -2.75
C GLU A 259 -9.20 -8.66 -3.70
N THR A 260 -10.07 -9.67 -3.59
CA THR A 260 -11.37 -9.75 -4.26
C THR A 260 -12.50 -9.36 -3.29
N ASN A 261 -13.09 -8.14 -3.36
CA ASN A 261 -14.30 -7.77 -2.57
C ASN A 261 -15.06 -6.49 -3.10
N VAL A 262 -16.32 -6.35 -2.66
CA VAL A 262 -17.53 -5.77 -3.31
C VAL A 262 -17.83 -4.28 -3.04
N MET A 263 -17.06 -3.53 -2.26
CA MET A 263 -17.45 -2.14 -1.95
C MET A 263 -17.31 -1.19 -3.15
N THR A 264 -18.38 -0.70 -3.75
CA THR A 264 -18.32 0.23 -4.89
C THR A 264 -17.53 1.50 -4.54
N GLY A 265 -16.30 1.60 -5.05
CA GLY A 265 -15.49 2.81 -4.99
C GLY A 265 -15.08 3.20 -6.40
N ASP A 266 -15.22 4.49 -6.73
CA ASP A 266 -14.67 5.06 -7.97
C ASP A 266 -13.14 5.10 -7.87
N SER A 267 -12.49 4.00 -8.19
CA SER A 267 -11.05 4.01 -8.47
C SER A 267 -10.84 4.22 -9.96
N THR A 268 -10.28 5.36 -10.32
CA THR A 268 -10.12 5.78 -11.72
C THR A 268 -8.83 5.27 -12.37
N ARG A 269 -7.96 4.57 -11.62
CA ARG A 269 -6.60 4.21 -12.03
C ARG A 269 -6.38 2.70 -12.13
N SER A 270 -5.62 2.31 -13.17
CA SER A 270 -5.22 0.92 -13.44
C SER A 270 -3.98 0.49 -12.64
N PHE A 271 -3.69 -0.81 -12.59
CA PHE A 271 -2.50 -1.33 -11.93
C PHE A 271 -1.21 -0.82 -12.59
N GLU A 272 -1.18 -0.73 -13.92
CA GLU A 272 -0.03 -0.19 -14.67
C GLU A 272 0.26 1.25 -14.25
N GLN A 273 -0.76 2.10 -14.24
CA GLN A 273 -0.61 3.51 -13.89
C GLN A 273 -0.04 3.69 -12.48
N GLU A 274 -0.43 2.83 -11.54
CA GLU A 274 0.04 2.92 -10.15
C GLU A 274 1.44 2.33 -9.97
N ILE A 275 1.75 1.20 -10.63
CA ILE A 275 3.08 0.57 -10.57
C ILE A 275 4.15 1.46 -11.20
N PHE A 276 3.86 2.05 -12.38
CA PHE A 276 4.81 2.92 -13.07
C PHE A 276 4.97 4.30 -12.44
N ARG A 277 4.05 4.69 -11.55
CA ARG A 277 4.03 6.00 -10.88
C ARG A 277 5.33 6.33 -10.17
N PHE A 278 5.94 5.33 -9.55
CA PHE A 278 7.14 5.48 -8.72
C PHE A 278 8.43 5.18 -9.48
N GLN A 279 8.36 4.84 -10.78
CA GLN A 279 9.52 4.49 -11.61
C GLN A 279 10.37 3.35 -11.00
N VAL A 280 9.75 2.50 -10.15
CA VAL A 280 10.42 1.40 -9.45
C VAL A 280 10.59 0.15 -10.32
N THR A 281 10.00 0.12 -11.52
CA THR A 281 9.92 -1.08 -12.37
C THR A 281 11.24 -1.58 -12.92
N ASP A 282 12.25 -0.72 -13.00
CA ASP A 282 13.56 -1.06 -13.54
C ASP A 282 14.51 -1.63 -12.47
N ASN A 283 14.13 -1.54 -11.19
CA ASN A 283 15.03 -1.78 -10.06
C ASN A 283 14.71 -3.03 -9.23
N PHE A 284 13.70 -3.82 -9.62
CA PHE A 284 13.36 -5.06 -8.94
C PHE A 284 13.61 -6.29 -9.80
N SER A 285 13.84 -7.42 -9.12
CA SER A 285 13.92 -8.75 -9.76
C SER A 285 12.97 -9.75 -9.13
N VAL A 286 12.37 -9.39 -7.99
CA VAL A 286 11.43 -10.23 -7.26
C VAL A 286 10.05 -9.55 -7.27
N LEU A 287 9.04 -10.27 -7.77
CA LEU A 287 7.64 -9.87 -7.65
C LEU A 287 6.98 -10.75 -6.58
N GLU A 288 6.53 -10.13 -5.49
CA GLU A 288 5.74 -10.76 -4.45
C GLU A 288 4.28 -10.34 -4.57
N LEU A 289 3.38 -11.32 -4.61
CA LEU A 289 1.94 -11.13 -4.72
C LEU A 289 1.28 -11.75 -3.50
N ASP A 290 0.70 -10.92 -2.64
CA ASP A 290 -0.13 -11.36 -1.51
C ASP A 290 -1.60 -11.31 -1.94
N LEU A 291 -2.19 -12.48 -2.18
CA LEU A 291 -3.50 -12.64 -2.80
C LEU A 291 -4.53 -13.14 -1.78
N LYS A 292 -5.52 -12.29 -1.52
CA LYS A 292 -6.77 -12.63 -0.82
C LYS A 292 -7.85 -12.95 -1.85
N ALA A 293 -7.71 -14.12 -2.48
CA ALA A 293 -8.58 -14.55 -3.57
C ALA A 293 -9.98 -15.00 -3.13
N GLN A 294 -10.22 -15.24 -1.84
CA GLN A 294 -11.52 -15.67 -1.29
C GLN A 294 -12.19 -16.83 -2.07
N GLY A 295 -11.39 -17.76 -2.62
CA GLY A 295 -11.87 -18.91 -3.41
C GLY A 295 -12.06 -18.66 -4.92
N HIS A 296 -11.80 -17.44 -5.41
CA HIS A 296 -11.79 -17.09 -6.83
C HIS A 296 -10.53 -17.54 -7.57
N VAL A 297 -10.64 -17.64 -8.90
CA VAL A 297 -9.51 -17.91 -9.80
C VAL A 297 -8.61 -16.69 -9.89
N TYR A 298 -7.30 -16.89 -9.73
CA TYR A 298 -6.30 -15.81 -9.72
C TYR A 298 -5.23 -15.92 -10.82
N GLY A 299 -5.25 -16.99 -11.63
CA GLY A 299 -4.23 -17.20 -12.66
C GLY A 299 -4.12 -16.05 -13.66
N ALA A 300 -5.25 -15.53 -14.11
CA ALA A 300 -5.29 -14.43 -15.07
C ALA A 300 -4.63 -13.14 -14.54
N ILE A 301 -4.89 -12.76 -13.27
CA ILE A 301 -4.30 -11.54 -12.69
C ILE A 301 -2.79 -11.69 -12.46
N VAL A 302 -2.33 -12.87 -12.02
CA VAL A 302 -0.90 -13.15 -11.85
C VAL A 302 -0.17 -13.02 -13.18
N LEU A 303 -0.72 -13.60 -14.25
CA LEU A 303 -0.15 -13.53 -15.59
C LEU A 303 -0.14 -12.11 -16.16
N HIS A 304 -1.19 -11.33 -15.90
CA HIS A 304 -1.24 -9.93 -16.29
C HIS A 304 -0.16 -9.09 -15.58
N LEU A 305 0.00 -9.26 -14.26
CA LEU A 305 1.05 -8.57 -13.50
C LEU A 305 2.45 -8.97 -13.95
N LEU A 306 2.68 -10.24 -14.29
CA LEU A 306 3.95 -10.67 -14.92
C LEU A 306 4.17 -10.03 -16.29
N GLY A 307 3.11 -9.82 -17.07
CA GLY A 307 3.17 -9.09 -18.33
C GLY A 307 3.51 -7.62 -18.17
N ILE A 308 3.14 -7.00 -17.05
CA ILE A 308 3.55 -5.63 -16.68
C ILE A 308 4.99 -5.63 -16.15
N CYS A 309 5.35 -6.64 -15.35
CA CYS A 309 6.62 -6.76 -14.63
C CYS A 309 7.59 -7.70 -15.36
N THR A 310 7.94 -7.38 -16.61
CA THR A 310 8.68 -8.31 -17.50
C THR A 310 10.10 -8.65 -17.02
N SER A 311 10.73 -7.79 -16.22
CA SER A 311 12.05 -7.99 -15.62
C SER A 311 12.07 -8.98 -14.45
N THR A 312 10.93 -9.56 -14.08
CA THR A 312 10.79 -10.47 -12.93
C THR A 312 11.60 -11.75 -13.13
N GLN A 313 12.59 -11.95 -12.25
CA GLN A 313 13.37 -13.19 -12.18
C GLN A 313 12.84 -14.18 -11.16
N ARG A 314 12.19 -13.69 -10.10
CA ARG A 314 11.57 -14.52 -9.06
C ARG A 314 10.15 -14.06 -8.78
N LEU A 315 9.20 -14.98 -8.92
CA LEU A 315 7.80 -14.79 -8.53
C LEU A 315 7.56 -15.47 -7.18
N ARG A 316 6.94 -14.74 -6.24
CA ARG A 316 6.43 -15.25 -4.98
C ARG A 316 4.94 -14.98 -4.90
N VAL A 317 4.12 -16.03 -4.80
CA VAL A 317 2.68 -15.93 -4.62
C VAL A 317 2.34 -16.42 -3.22
N LEU A 318 1.76 -15.55 -2.40
CA LEU A 318 1.29 -15.81 -1.05
C LEU A 318 -0.24 -15.86 -1.08
N LEU A 319 -0.83 -16.99 -0.71
CA LEU A 319 -2.29 -17.16 -0.67
C LEU A 319 -2.76 -17.14 0.78
N ASP A 320 -3.74 -16.28 1.08
CA ASP A 320 -4.31 -16.18 2.42
C ASP A 320 -5.04 -17.48 2.84
N GLU A 321 -4.74 -17.95 4.06
CA GLU A 321 -5.29 -19.17 4.66
C GLU A 321 -6.48 -18.88 5.59
N PHE A 322 -6.65 -17.63 6.04
CA PHE A 322 -7.52 -17.26 7.17
C PHE A 322 -8.98 -17.05 6.80
N LEU A 323 -9.28 -16.64 5.56
CA LEU A 323 -10.65 -16.36 5.14
C LEU A 323 -11.21 -17.51 4.27
N SER A 324 -12.23 -18.16 4.85
CA SER A 324 -13.22 -19.08 4.27
C SER A 324 -12.73 -20.32 3.49
N GLN A 325 -13.48 -21.40 3.72
CA GLN A 325 -13.23 -22.76 3.28
C GLN A 325 -13.89 -23.07 1.94
N ASP A 326 -14.53 -22.09 1.33
CA ASP A 326 -15.40 -22.32 0.18
C ASP A 326 -14.68 -21.93 -1.10
N SER A 327 -14.62 -22.89 -2.03
CA SER A 327 -14.47 -22.57 -3.45
C SER A 327 -15.46 -21.48 -3.84
N CYS A 328 -15.16 -20.67 -4.86
CA CYS A 328 -16.14 -19.71 -5.36
C CYS A 328 -17.51 -20.39 -5.58
N PHE A 329 -18.60 -19.64 -5.37
CA PHE A 329 -19.96 -20.12 -5.61
C PHE A 329 -20.09 -20.70 -7.04
N VAL A 330 -20.90 -21.73 -7.23
CA VAL A 330 -20.92 -22.52 -8.48
C VAL A 330 -21.22 -21.70 -9.73
N SER A 331 -21.96 -20.59 -9.61
CA SER A 331 -22.30 -19.68 -10.73
C SER A 331 -21.32 -18.51 -10.93
N CYS A 332 -20.16 -18.56 -10.28
CA CYS A 332 -19.16 -17.52 -10.27
C CYS A 332 -18.42 -17.41 -11.60
N ARG A 333 -18.44 -16.24 -12.21
CA ARG A 333 -17.76 -15.96 -13.48
C ARG A 333 -16.28 -15.63 -13.32
N CYS A 334 -15.67 -15.89 -12.16
CA CYS A 334 -14.26 -15.62 -11.89
C CYS A 334 -13.30 -16.37 -12.82
N ASP A 335 -13.74 -17.48 -13.41
CA ASP A 335 -12.95 -18.24 -14.37
C ASP A 335 -13.14 -17.78 -15.82
N GLN A 336 -13.95 -16.74 -16.07
CA GLN A 336 -14.20 -16.20 -17.41
C GLN A 336 -13.55 -14.82 -17.58
N PRO A 337 -12.79 -14.58 -18.67
CA PRO A 337 -12.46 -15.52 -19.73
C PRO A 337 -11.41 -16.54 -19.28
N ASN A 338 -11.61 -17.82 -19.61
CA ASN A 338 -10.70 -18.92 -19.24
C ASN A 338 -9.49 -19.06 -20.18
N ASN A 339 -9.37 -18.17 -21.16
CA ASN A 339 -8.37 -18.22 -22.23
C ASN A 339 -6.93 -18.06 -21.71
N TRP A 340 -6.73 -17.48 -20.53
CA TRP A 340 -5.42 -17.32 -19.89
C TRP A 340 -4.64 -18.64 -19.77
N ARG A 341 -5.32 -19.79 -19.65
CA ARG A 341 -4.70 -21.13 -19.63
C ARG A 341 -3.94 -21.47 -20.91
N ASN A 342 -4.36 -20.88 -22.03
CA ASN A 342 -3.78 -21.10 -23.36
C ASN A 342 -2.96 -19.90 -23.84
N GLN A 343 -2.88 -18.82 -23.06
CA GLN A 343 -2.07 -17.67 -23.43
C GLN A 343 -0.58 -18.03 -23.42
N SER A 344 0.11 -17.54 -24.44
CA SER A 344 1.55 -17.63 -24.60
C SER A 344 2.13 -16.28 -24.18
N ILE A 345 2.56 -16.18 -22.92
CA ILE A 345 3.21 -14.98 -22.40
C ILE A 345 4.72 -15.23 -22.42
N SER A 346 5.49 -14.21 -22.77
CA SER A 346 6.95 -14.28 -22.80
C SER A 346 7.49 -14.04 -21.38
N LEU A 347 7.93 -15.11 -20.70
CA LEU A 347 8.54 -15.07 -19.37
C LEU A 347 10.03 -15.37 -19.46
N THR A 348 10.77 -14.54 -20.19
CA THR A 348 12.16 -14.78 -20.60
C THR A 348 13.17 -14.76 -19.47
N ASP A 349 12.87 -14.05 -18.38
CA ASP A 349 13.79 -13.83 -17.28
C ASP A 349 13.41 -14.59 -16.00
N LEU A 350 12.22 -15.22 -15.98
CA LEU A 350 11.67 -15.89 -14.82
C LEU A 350 12.41 -17.21 -14.52
N LYS A 351 13.26 -17.19 -13.50
CA LYS A 351 14.08 -18.32 -13.06
C LYS A 351 13.47 -19.09 -11.89
N GLU A 352 12.70 -18.40 -11.05
CA GLU A 352 12.21 -18.97 -9.80
C GLU A 352 10.73 -18.66 -9.57
N VAL A 353 9.96 -19.67 -9.19
CA VAL A 353 8.57 -19.52 -8.76
C VAL A 353 8.40 -20.15 -7.38
N GLU A 354 7.80 -19.41 -6.46
CA GLU A 354 7.40 -19.91 -5.15
C GLU A 354 5.93 -19.61 -4.90
N ILE A 355 5.13 -20.65 -4.63
CA ILE A 355 3.72 -20.50 -4.25
C ILE A 355 3.52 -21.03 -2.84
N ARG A 356 2.98 -20.20 -1.94
CA ARG A 356 2.64 -20.55 -0.55
C ARG A 356 1.14 -20.55 -0.34
N GLY A 357 0.65 -21.47 0.48
CA GLY A 357 -0.79 -21.64 0.73
C GLY A 357 -1.50 -22.40 -0.39
N PHE A 358 -0.76 -23.15 -1.21
CA PHE A 358 -1.29 -23.88 -2.36
C PHE A 358 -2.36 -24.90 -1.90
N ARG A 359 -3.58 -24.82 -2.45
CA ARG A 359 -4.70 -25.68 -2.08
C ARG A 359 -4.86 -26.88 -3.02
N GLY A 360 -4.16 -26.89 -4.16
CA GLY A 360 -4.25 -27.93 -5.18
C GLY A 360 -5.54 -27.86 -5.99
N GLN A 361 -6.14 -26.68 -6.14
CA GLN A 361 -7.33 -26.52 -7.00
C GLN A 361 -6.91 -26.50 -8.48
N ASN A 362 -7.82 -26.90 -9.37
CA ASN A 362 -7.52 -27.02 -10.81
C ASN A 362 -6.90 -25.74 -11.40
N HIS A 363 -7.42 -24.56 -11.04
CA HIS A 363 -6.90 -23.28 -11.55
C HIS A 363 -5.48 -22.97 -11.05
N GLU A 364 -5.10 -23.40 -9.85
CA GLU A 364 -3.74 -23.21 -9.32
C GLU A 364 -2.74 -24.12 -10.05
N VAL A 365 -3.18 -25.34 -10.34
CA VAL A 365 -2.42 -26.31 -11.16
C VAL A 365 -2.28 -25.81 -12.60
N ASP A 366 -3.34 -25.23 -13.16
CA ASP A 366 -3.32 -24.64 -14.50
C ASP A 366 -2.37 -23.44 -14.58
N LEU A 367 -2.31 -22.60 -13.55
CA LEU A 367 -1.32 -21.53 -13.47
C LEU A 367 0.10 -22.08 -13.49
N LEU A 368 0.39 -23.13 -12.69
CA LEU A 368 1.71 -23.78 -12.73
C LEU A 368 2.05 -24.34 -14.10
N LYS A 369 1.09 -25.00 -14.78
CA LYS A 369 1.29 -25.50 -16.16
C LYS A 369 1.62 -24.36 -17.13
N VAL A 370 0.93 -23.23 -17.03
CA VAL A 370 1.22 -22.05 -17.87
C VAL A 370 2.62 -21.52 -17.58
N LEU A 371 2.99 -21.35 -16.30
CA LEU A 371 4.32 -20.85 -15.92
C LEU A 371 5.44 -21.78 -16.41
N LEU A 372 5.29 -23.10 -16.23
CA LEU A 372 6.25 -24.10 -16.71
C LEU A 372 6.39 -24.10 -18.24
N ARG A 373 5.28 -23.90 -18.96
CA ARG A 373 5.28 -23.82 -20.43
C ARG A 373 5.92 -22.53 -20.95
N CYS A 374 5.66 -21.41 -20.29
CA CYS A 374 6.01 -20.08 -20.77
C CYS A 374 7.39 -19.59 -20.31
N ALA A 375 7.90 -20.08 -19.17
CA ALA A 375 9.21 -19.69 -18.64
C ALA A 375 10.28 -20.72 -19.04
N THR A 376 10.93 -20.50 -20.17
CA THR A 376 11.92 -21.44 -20.74
C THR A 376 13.23 -21.52 -19.95
N VAL A 377 13.55 -20.48 -19.17
CA VAL A 377 14.74 -20.41 -18.32
C VAL A 377 14.46 -20.78 -16.86
N LEU A 378 13.27 -21.31 -16.56
CA LEU A 378 12.85 -21.62 -15.20
C LEU A 378 13.76 -22.69 -14.59
N GLU A 379 14.43 -22.35 -13.49
CA GLU A 379 15.38 -23.23 -12.81
C GLU A 379 14.74 -23.91 -11.60
N ARG A 380 13.83 -23.21 -10.91
CA ARG A 380 13.28 -23.67 -9.63
C ARG A 380 11.81 -23.35 -9.44
N VAL A 381 11.06 -24.38 -9.04
CA VAL A 381 9.67 -24.24 -8.58
C VAL A 381 9.57 -24.76 -7.15
N THR A 382 9.02 -23.93 -6.26
CA THR A 382 8.73 -24.28 -4.88
C THR A 382 7.24 -24.15 -4.60
N VAL A 383 6.61 -25.24 -4.18
CA VAL A 383 5.20 -25.25 -3.79
C VAL A 383 5.11 -25.59 -2.30
N ARG A 384 4.49 -24.70 -1.52
CA ARG A 384 4.18 -24.94 -0.11
C ARG A 384 2.66 -25.05 0.05
N PHE A 385 2.21 -26.26 0.33
CA PHE A 385 0.80 -26.57 0.51
C PHE A 385 0.21 -25.87 1.72
N SER A 386 -1.06 -25.50 1.61
CA SER A 386 -1.81 -24.94 2.73
C SER A 386 -1.88 -25.91 3.91
N ARG A 387 -2.01 -25.37 5.13
CA ARG A 387 -2.25 -26.15 6.36
C ARG A 387 -3.47 -27.08 6.27
N LYS A 388 -4.41 -26.82 5.35
CA LYS A 388 -5.63 -27.63 5.15
C LYS A 388 -5.40 -28.89 4.30
N VAL A 389 -4.27 -29.01 3.60
CA VAL A 389 -3.99 -30.13 2.67
C VAL A 389 -3.17 -31.21 3.39
N THR A 390 -3.64 -32.45 3.35
CA THR A 390 -2.95 -33.60 3.94
C THR A 390 -2.12 -34.37 2.90
N PRO A 391 -1.04 -35.07 3.28
CA PRO A 391 -0.18 -35.81 2.34
C PRO A 391 -0.87 -36.98 1.61
N SER A 392 -1.98 -37.49 2.12
CA SER A 392 -2.76 -38.56 1.50
C SER A 392 -3.65 -38.11 0.34
N ASP A 393 -3.70 -36.80 0.08
CA ASP A 393 -4.57 -36.21 -0.93
C ASP A 393 -4.09 -36.55 -2.35
N CYS A 394 -4.99 -37.08 -3.19
CA CYS A 394 -4.69 -37.48 -4.57
C CYS A 394 -4.15 -36.32 -5.42
N ARG A 395 -4.52 -35.08 -5.07
CA ARG A 395 -4.07 -33.84 -5.71
C ARG A 395 -2.55 -33.67 -5.68
N CYS A 396 -1.87 -34.26 -4.69
CA CYS A 396 -0.41 -34.20 -4.56
C CYS A 396 0.29 -35.10 -5.58
N ARG A 397 -0.30 -36.26 -5.90
CA ARG A 397 0.24 -37.18 -6.92
C ARG A 397 0.13 -36.59 -8.31
N GLU A 398 -0.98 -35.91 -8.60
CA GLU A 398 -1.17 -35.21 -9.87
C GLU A 398 -0.13 -34.08 -10.04
N LEU A 399 0.11 -33.29 -9.01
CA LEU A 399 1.15 -32.25 -9.03
C LEU A 399 2.54 -32.84 -9.29
N SER A 400 2.91 -33.94 -8.62
CA SER A 400 4.18 -34.62 -8.85
C SER A 400 4.33 -35.07 -10.31
N GLY A 401 3.31 -35.69 -10.89
CA GLY A 401 3.35 -36.11 -12.30
C GLY A 401 3.51 -34.95 -13.29
N ILE A 402 2.91 -33.79 -13.01
CA ILE A 402 3.10 -32.58 -13.83
C ILE A 402 4.53 -32.08 -13.72
N LEU A 403 5.09 -32.04 -12.51
CA LEU A 403 6.45 -31.54 -12.28
C LEU A 403 7.51 -32.50 -12.85
N GLU A 404 7.26 -33.81 -12.83
CA GLU A 404 8.12 -34.83 -13.46
C GLU A 404 8.21 -34.68 -14.98
N ALA A 405 7.20 -34.09 -15.63
CA ALA A 405 7.25 -33.78 -17.07
C ALA A 405 8.26 -32.68 -17.42
N TYR A 406 8.84 -31.99 -16.43
CA TYR A 406 9.82 -30.92 -16.60
C TYR A 406 11.12 -31.21 -15.82
N PRO A 407 11.91 -32.23 -16.23
CA PRO A 407 13.07 -32.71 -15.47
C PRO A 407 14.21 -31.67 -15.36
N SER A 408 14.23 -30.66 -16.22
CA SER A 408 15.18 -29.55 -16.16
C SER A 408 14.95 -28.60 -14.97
N VAL A 409 13.74 -28.59 -14.40
CA VAL A 409 13.32 -27.66 -13.35
C VAL A 409 13.43 -28.32 -11.98
N LYS A 410 14.21 -27.72 -11.06
CA LYS A 410 14.30 -28.21 -9.69
C LYS A 410 13.00 -27.92 -8.95
N CYS A 411 12.23 -28.97 -8.68
CA CYS A 411 10.93 -28.85 -8.03
C CYS A 411 11.01 -29.28 -6.56
N SER A 412 10.54 -28.43 -5.65
CA SER A 412 10.49 -28.71 -4.21
C SER A 412 9.10 -28.49 -3.65
N VAL A 413 8.53 -29.53 -3.04
CA VAL A 413 7.16 -29.49 -2.49
C VAL A 413 7.19 -29.73 -0.98
N TYR A 414 6.54 -28.85 -0.22
CA TYR A 414 6.53 -28.84 1.25
C TYR A 414 5.10 -28.82 1.81
N TYR A 415 4.88 -29.50 2.94
CA TYR A 415 3.65 -29.36 3.72
C TYR A 415 3.88 -28.43 4.92
N LEU A 416 2.98 -27.46 5.10
CA LEU A 416 3.07 -26.49 6.20
C LEU A 416 2.90 -27.12 7.59
N GLN A 417 2.07 -28.17 7.74
CA GLN A 417 1.80 -28.81 9.03
C GLN A 417 3.00 -29.53 9.66
N SER A 418 3.97 -29.97 8.86
CA SER A 418 5.09 -30.79 9.36
C SER A 418 6.46 -30.15 9.13
N GLY A 419 6.56 -29.09 8.31
CA GLY A 419 7.84 -28.57 7.82
C GLY A 419 8.65 -29.59 7.00
N LYS A 420 8.14 -30.83 6.85
CA LYS A 420 8.83 -31.92 6.18
C LYS A 420 8.72 -31.71 4.67
N GLN A 421 9.88 -31.71 4.02
CA GLN A 421 10.01 -31.75 2.57
C GLN A 421 9.61 -33.14 2.08
N VAL A 422 8.61 -33.23 1.20
CA VAL A 422 8.05 -34.52 0.79
C VAL A 422 8.51 -34.93 -0.61
N PHE A 423 8.77 -33.96 -1.49
CA PHE A 423 9.17 -34.25 -2.85
C PHE A 423 10.29 -33.31 -3.31
N ILE A 424 11.37 -33.89 -3.82
CA ILE A 424 12.42 -33.17 -4.54
C ILE A 424 12.60 -33.89 -5.88
N CYS A 425 12.21 -33.25 -6.97
CA CYS A 425 12.73 -33.62 -8.28
C CYS A 425 14.09 -32.92 -8.39
N ARG A 426 15.19 -33.68 -8.33
CA ARG A 426 16.55 -33.15 -8.55
C ARG A 426 16.88 -33.31 -10.02
N GLN A 427 17.48 -32.27 -10.61
CA GLN A 427 18.11 -32.33 -11.93
C GLN A 427 18.98 -33.59 -12.01
N GLN A 428 18.80 -34.39 -13.07
CA GLN A 428 19.78 -35.40 -13.50
C GLN A 428 20.89 -34.73 -14.28
#